data_AF-A0A8T5BN43-F1
#
_entry.id   AF-A0A8T5BN43-F1
#
_cell.length_a   1.000
_cell.length_b   1.000
_cell.length_c   1.000
_cell.angle_alpha   90.00
_cell.angle_beta   90.00
_cell.angle_gamma   90.00
#
_symmetry.space_group_name_H-M   'P 1'
#
loop_
_entity.id
_entity.type
_entity.pdbx_description
1 polymer ?
#
loop_
_entity_poly.entity_id
_entity_poly.type
_entity_poly.pdbx_seq_one_letter_code
_entity_poly.pdbx_strand_id
1 'polypeptide(L)'
;MRFLEFLNKKSLILGEIKTGKTKFTAELLKEAIDLGFSSKITVIDLAPKTKTLNGEFIGLPITNYVNIDSKIVYVRAEVKAPRIEGKNKEEVLKIAEENATVINEVFNNFLKSNDREILFINDVSLYLHKGDLNKLFSVLSKVNTAILNGYYGKLLNNDLNSGISLREKSLMVKLAELMDLIFEMKNFKLLKINVEDLI
;
A
#
# COMPACT_ATOMS: atom_id res chain seq x y z
N MET A 1 18.46 2.58 -5.63
CA MET A 1 18.18 2.86 -4.22
C MET A 1 18.18 1.55 -3.47
N ARG A 2 18.68 1.56 -2.23
CA ARG A 2 18.86 0.39 -1.37
C ARG A 2 18.03 0.51 -0.11
N PHE A 3 17.64 -0.62 0.49
CA PHE A 3 16.85 -0.68 1.74
C PHE A 3 17.44 0.19 2.86
N LEU A 4 18.76 0.21 3.03
CA LEU A 4 19.41 1.01 4.07
C LEU A 4 19.12 2.51 3.99
N GLU A 5 18.79 3.05 2.80
CA GLU A 5 18.41 4.45 2.62
C GLU A 5 17.03 4.78 3.24
N PHE A 6 16.20 3.75 3.47
CA PHE A 6 14.85 3.82 4.03
C PHE A 6 14.82 3.56 5.53
N LEU A 7 15.91 3.07 6.13
CA LEU A 7 15.96 2.74 7.54
C LEU A 7 15.72 3.98 8.41
N ASN A 8 14.89 3.82 9.44
CA ASN A 8 14.41 4.88 10.35
C ASN A 8 13.62 5.99 9.66
N LYS A 9 12.98 5.68 8.53
CA LYS A 9 12.14 6.61 7.77
C LYS A 9 10.79 6.03 7.44
N LYS A 10 9.80 6.91 7.25
CA LYS A 10 8.49 6.64 6.65
C LYS A 10 8.56 7.01 5.19
N SER A 11 8.30 6.04 4.33
CA SER A 11 8.49 6.19 2.90
C SER A 11 7.25 5.74 2.14
N LEU A 12 6.89 6.50 1.11
CA LEU A 12 5.75 6.22 0.26
C LEU A 12 6.17 6.16 -1.21
N ILE A 13 5.80 5.06 -1.87
CA ILE A 13 6.06 4.80 -3.28
C ILE A 13 4.72 4.88 -4.04
N LEU A 14 4.58 5.92 -4.84
CA LEU A 14 3.39 6.30 -5.61
C LEU A 14 3.49 5.86 -7.06
N GLY A 15 2.36 5.85 -7.76
CA GLY A 15 2.33 5.73 -9.22
C GLY A 15 1.13 4.95 -9.77
N GLU A 16 1.03 4.94 -11.10
CA GLU A 16 -0.01 4.29 -11.90
C GLU A 16 -0.03 2.75 -11.75
N ILE A 17 -1.11 2.11 -12.20
CA ILE A 17 -1.13 0.64 -12.29
C ILE A 17 0.02 0.13 -13.16
N LYS A 18 0.58 -1.04 -12.81
CA LYS A 18 1.65 -1.72 -13.56
C LYS A 18 2.95 -0.93 -13.77
N THR A 19 3.22 0.11 -13.00
CA THR A 19 4.51 0.84 -13.10
C THR A 19 5.68 0.15 -12.40
N GLY A 20 5.43 -0.92 -11.63
CA GLY A 20 6.46 -1.69 -10.92
C GLY A 20 6.58 -1.40 -9.42
N LYS A 21 5.66 -0.62 -8.82
CA LYS A 21 5.70 -0.26 -7.39
C LYS A 21 5.82 -1.47 -6.46
N THR A 22 4.92 -2.45 -6.61
CA THR A 22 4.93 -3.67 -5.80
C THR A 22 6.23 -4.45 -5.95
N LYS A 23 6.75 -4.54 -7.19
CA LYS A 23 8.03 -5.20 -7.46
C LYS A 23 9.18 -4.48 -6.76
N PHE A 24 9.23 -3.15 -6.83
CA PHE A 24 10.27 -2.37 -6.15
C PHE A 24 10.16 -2.47 -4.62
N THR A 25 8.95 -2.43 -4.05
CA THR A 25 8.74 -2.68 -2.62
C THR A 25 9.21 -4.09 -2.23
N ALA A 26 8.97 -5.10 -3.06
CA ALA A 26 9.46 -6.46 -2.85
C ALA A 26 10.98 -6.57 -2.95
N GLU A 27 11.63 -5.82 -3.85
CA GLU A 27 13.09 -5.73 -3.95
C GLU A 27 13.70 -5.14 -2.67
N LEU A 28 13.10 -4.08 -2.11
CA LEU A 28 13.52 -3.53 -0.82
C LEU A 28 13.30 -4.53 0.34
N LEU A 29 12.19 -5.27 0.34
CA LEU A 29 11.93 -6.31 1.33
C LEU A 29 12.96 -7.44 1.22
N LYS A 30 13.26 -7.89 -0.01
CA LYS A 30 14.29 -8.90 -0.25
C LYS A 30 15.66 -8.44 0.25
N GLU A 31 16.05 -7.21 -0.04
CA GLU A 31 17.32 -6.67 0.46
C GLU A 31 17.34 -6.60 2.00
N ALA A 32 16.23 -6.23 2.64
CA ALA A 32 16.13 -6.26 4.09
C ALA A 32 16.30 -7.67 4.68
N ILE A 33 15.72 -8.69 4.04
CA ILE A 33 15.89 -10.10 4.40
C ILE A 33 17.36 -10.51 4.26
N ASP A 34 17.98 -10.21 3.12
CA ASP A 34 19.37 -10.56 2.82
C ASP A 34 20.35 -9.89 3.81
N LEU A 35 19.98 -8.72 4.35
CA LEU A 35 20.71 -8.00 5.40
C LEU A 35 20.41 -8.48 6.83
N GLY A 36 19.54 -9.48 7.01
CA GLY A 36 19.25 -10.11 8.30
C GLY A 36 18.15 -9.43 9.12
N PHE A 37 17.33 -8.57 8.52
CA PHE A 37 16.26 -7.86 9.24
C PHE A 37 14.96 -8.66 9.40
N SER A 38 14.87 -9.90 8.91
CA SER A 38 13.62 -10.68 8.86
C SER A 38 12.83 -10.70 10.17
N SER A 39 13.49 -10.92 11.31
CA SER A 39 12.84 -10.94 12.63
C SER A 39 12.38 -9.57 13.12
N LYS A 40 12.62 -8.50 12.38
CA LYS A 40 12.19 -7.12 12.69
C LYS A 40 11.11 -6.63 11.74
N ILE A 41 10.64 -7.46 10.83
CA ILE A 41 9.74 -7.07 9.74
C ILE A 41 8.34 -7.61 9.98
N THR A 42 7.37 -6.70 9.86
CA THR A 42 5.97 -7.02 9.58
C THR A 42 5.62 -6.57 8.17
N VAL A 43 4.89 -7.39 7.44
CA VAL A 43 4.34 -7.07 6.11
C VAL A 43 2.83 -7.12 6.20
N ILE A 44 2.16 -6.04 5.82
CA ILE A 44 0.71 -5.98 5.63
C ILE A 44 0.45 -5.88 4.13
N ASP A 45 -0.11 -6.94 3.55
CA ASP A 45 -0.42 -7.01 2.13
C ASP A 45 -1.91 -6.75 1.89
N LEU A 46 -2.22 -5.60 1.29
CA LEU A 46 -3.58 -5.16 0.96
C LEU A 46 -3.87 -5.30 -0.54
N ALA A 47 -3.07 -6.04 -1.30
CA ALA A 47 -3.34 -6.26 -2.71
C ALA A 47 -4.60 -7.13 -2.91
N PRO A 48 -5.56 -6.70 -3.76
CA PRO A 48 -6.76 -7.47 -4.04
C PRO A 48 -6.41 -8.70 -4.90
N LYS A 49 -7.20 -9.77 -4.80
CA LYS A 49 -7.05 -10.96 -5.66
C LYS A 49 -7.92 -10.85 -6.91
N THR A 50 -7.75 -9.79 -7.70
CA THR A 50 -8.69 -9.49 -8.79
C THR A 50 -7.99 -9.48 -10.15
N LYS A 51 -8.61 -10.18 -11.12
CA LYS A 51 -8.27 -10.07 -12.54
C LYS A 51 -9.10 -8.95 -13.18
N THR A 52 -8.47 -8.24 -14.10
CA THR A 52 -9.14 -7.26 -14.97
C THR A 52 -10.04 -7.95 -15.99
N LEU A 53 -10.87 -7.13 -16.66
CA LEU A 53 -11.64 -7.52 -17.84
C LEU A 53 -10.78 -8.14 -18.95
N ASN A 54 -9.49 -7.78 -19.05
CA ASN A 54 -8.55 -8.32 -20.04
C ASN A 54 -7.77 -9.55 -19.54
N GLY A 55 -8.16 -10.13 -18.40
CA GLY A 55 -7.53 -11.33 -17.82
C GLY A 55 -6.21 -11.10 -17.09
N GLU A 56 -5.70 -9.86 -17.04
CA GLU A 56 -4.47 -9.51 -16.33
C GLU A 56 -4.75 -9.16 -14.87
N PHE A 57 -3.84 -9.51 -13.96
CA PHE A 57 -3.97 -9.12 -12.55
C PHE A 57 -3.62 -7.64 -12.32
N ILE A 58 -4.41 -6.95 -11.51
CA ILE A 58 -4.09 -5.62 -10.96
C ILE A 58 -3.99 -5.73 -9.45
N GLY A 59 -2.90 -5.18 -8.90
CA GLY A 59 -2.57 -5.36 -7.48
C GLY A 59 -2.15 -6.81 -7.26
N LEU A 60 -0.85 -7.04 -7.11
CA LEU A 60 -0.34 -8.38 -6.89
C LEU A 60 0.13 -8.49 -5.44
N PRO A 61 -0.05 -9.68 -4.83
CA PRO A 61 0.63 -9.98 -3.58
C PRO A 61 2.12 -9.67 -3.68
N ILE A 62 2.71 -9.13 -2.61
CA ILE A 62 4.15 -8.94 -2.57
C ILE A 62 4.89 -10.29 -2.67
N THR A 63 4.25 -11.36 -2.20
CA THR A 63 4.73 -12.77 -2.29
C THR A 63 4.93 -13.27 -3.72
N ASN A 64 4.38 -12.59 -4.73
CA ASN A 64 4.65 -12.95 -6.13
C ASN A 64 6.07 -12.57 -6.58
N TYR A 65 6.76 -11.71 -5.82
CA TYR A 65 8.07 -11.18 -6.17
C TYR A 65 9.16 -11.53 -5.16
N VAL A 66 8.79 -11.92 -3.94
CA VAL A 66 9.72 -12.25 -2.87
C VAL A 66 9.18 -13.40 -2.03
N ASN A 67 10.07 -14.33 -1.66
CA ASN A 67 9.74 -15.39 -0.71
C ASN A 67 9.81 -14.82 0.70
N ILE A 68 8.72 -14.99 1.46
CA ILE A 68 8.65 -14.57 2.85
C ILE A 68 9.21 -15.70 3.71
N ASP A 69 10.29 -15.43 4.43
CA ASP A 69 10.82 -16.39 5.40
C ASP A 69 9.95 -16.47 6.67
N SER A 70 10.14 -17.52 7.46
CA SER A 70 9.33 -17.80 8.64
C SER A 70 9.51 -16.83 9.81
N LYS A 71 10.52 -15.95 9.77
CA LYS A 71 10.78 -14.96 10.83
C LYS A 71 10.02 -13.65 10.60
N ILE A 72 9.53 -13.42 9.38
CA ILE A 72 8.68 -12.28 9.02
C ILE A 72 7.24 -12.54 9.47
N VAL A 73 6.63 -11.54 10.10
CA VAL A 73 5.19 -11.54 10.34
C VAL A 73 4.50 -11.04 9.07
N TYR A 74 3.93 -11.96 8.29
CA TYR A 74 3.18 -11.61 7.08
C TYR A 74 1.68 -11.72 7.31
N VAL A 75 0.99 -10.60 7.16
CA VAL A 75 -0.46 -10.48 7.30
C VAL A 75 -1.06 -10.07 5.96
N ARG A 76 -2.01 -10.85 5.47
CA ARG A 76 -2.75 -10.55 4.25
C ARG A 76 -4.19 -10.22 4.58
N ALA A 77 -4.69 -9.10 4.06
CA ALA A 77 -6.11 -8.79 4.09
C ALA A 77 -6.81 -9.39 2.86
N GLU A 78 -7.96 -10.04 3.06
CA GLU A 78 -8.81 -10.47 1.95
C GLU A 78 -9.67 -9.29 1.50
N VAL A 79 -9.19 -8.56 0.50
CA VAL A 79 -9.82 -7.36 -0.05
C VAL A 79 -10.10 -7.51 -1.54
N LYS A 80 -11.05 -6.71 -2.02
CA LYS A 80 -11.52 -6.67 -3.41
C LYS A 80 -11.09 -5.37 -4.10
N ALA A 81 -11.21 -5.31 -5.42
CA ALA A 81 -10.95 -4.10 -6.21
C ALA A 81 -12.27 -3.37 -6.55
N PRO A 82 -12.66 -2.31 -5.81
CA PRO A 82 -14.01 -1.72 -5.95
C PRO A 82 -14.35 -1.27 -7.37
N ARG A 83 -13.38 -0.64 -8.06
CA ARG A 83 -13.53 -0.09 -9.42
C ARG A 83 -13.61 -1.15 -10.53
N ILE A 84 -13.22 -2.38 -10.23
CA ILE A 84 -13.21 -3.50 -11.18
C ILE A 84 -14.42 -4.41 -10.94
N GLU A 85 -14.77 -4.63 -9.68
CA GLU A 85 -15.81 -5.58 -9.29
C GLU A 85 -17.20 -4.96 -9.12
N GLY A 86 -17.27 -3.66 -8.80
CA GLY A 86 -18.55 -2.97 -8.64
C GLY A 86 -19.21 -2.64 -9.98
N LYS A 87 -20.52 -2.89 -10.08
CA LYS A 87 -21.30 -2.64 -11.31
C LYS A 87 -22.02 -1.29 -11.33
N ASN A 88 -22.16 -0.67 -10.16
CA ASN A 88 -22.81 0.61 -9.95
C ASN A 88 -22.16 1.33 -8.76
N LYS A 89 -22.55 2.58 -8.54
CA LYS A 89 -22.05 3.43 -7.46
C LYS A 89 -22.16 2.77 -6.09
N GLU A 90 -23.32 2.19 -5.79
CA GLU A 90 -23.64 1.59 -4.50
C GLU A 90 -22.76 0.37 -4.23
N GLU A 91 -22.56 -0.49 -5.22
CA GLU A 91 -21.66 -1.65 -5.13
C GLU A 91 -20.20 -1.23 -4.93
N VAL A 92 -19.72 -0.22 -5.65
CA VAL A 92 -18.36 0.30 -5.47
C VAL A 92 -18.15 0.78 -4.03
N LEU A 93 -19.10 1.54 -3.49
CA LEU A 93 -19.04 2.04 -2.11
C LEU A 93 -19.10 0.91 -1.09
N LYS A 94 -20.00 -0.06 -1.28
CA LYS A 94 -20.12 -1.23 -0.41
C LYS A 94 -18.82 -2.03 -0.35
N ILE A 95 -18.21 -2.32 -1.50
CA ILE A 95 -16.93 -3.04 -1.55
C ILE A 95 -15.83 -2.24 -0.84
N ALA A 96 -15.79 -0.92 -1.02
CA ALA A 96 -14.81 -0.07 -0.33
C ALA A 96 -15.01 -0.08 1.20
N GLU A 97 -16.25 -0.11 1.70
CA GLU A 97 -16.58 -0.20 3.12
C GLU A 97 -16.23 -1.56 3.72
N GLU A 98 -16.51 -2.65 3.00
CA GLU A 98 -16.08 -4.01 3.35
C GLU A 98 -14.55 -4.07 3.47
N ASN A 99 -13.83 -3.56 2.47
CA ASN A 99 -12.36 -3.48 2.51
C ASN A 99 -11.86 -2.70 3.73
N ALA A 100 -12.42 -1.52 4.00
CA ALA A 100 -12.01 -0.71 5.15
C ALA A 100 -12.22 -1.44 6.47
N THR A 101 -13.30 -2.22 6.60
CA THR A 101 -13.59 -3.03 7.80
C THR A 101 -12.53 -4.11 8.00
N VAL A 102 -12.24 -4.90 6.96
CA VAL A 102 -11.22 -5.96 7.01
C VAL A 102 -9.84 -5.37 7.33
N ILE A 103 -9.47 -4.27 6.68
CA ILE A 103 -8.18 -3.63 6.91
C ILE A 103 -8.10 -3.03 8.32
N ASN A 104 -9.20 -2.49 8.86
CA ASN A 104 -9.25 -2.00 10.23
C ASN A 104 -9.00 -3.11 11.25
N GLU A 105 -9.49 -4.32 11.03
CA GLU A 105 -9.19 -5.47 11.88
C GLU A 105 -7.70 -5.82 11.85
N VAL A 106 -7.10 -5.85 10.66
CA VAL A 106 -5.65 -6.06 10.50
C VAL A 106 -4.85 -4.99 11.24
N PHE A 107 -5.22 -3.71 11.10
CA PHE A 107 -4.57 -2.61 11.79
C PHE A 107 -4.79 -2.66 13.31
N ASN A 108 -5.98 -3.04 13.77
CA ASN A 108 -6.26 -3.22 15.19
C ASN A 108 -5.38 -4.32 15.80
N ASN A 109 -5.23 -5.45 15.10
CA ASN A 109 -4.38 -6.54 15.55
C ASN A 109 -2.91 -6.10 15.57
N PHE A 110 -2.44 -5.46 14.49
CA PHE A 110 -1.10 -4.89 14.43
C PHE A 110 -0.81 -3.95 15.61
N LEU A 111 -1.70 -2.99 15.88
CA LEU A 111 -1.54 -2.03 16.98
C LEU A 111 -1.48 -2.68 18.37
N LYS A 112 -2.14 -3.84 18.54
CA LYS A 112 -2.19 -4.58 19.81
C LYS A 112 -0.98 -5.48 20.01
N SER A 113 -0.51 -6.15 18.96
CA SER A 113 0.44 -7.26 19.10
C SER A 113 1.78 -7.07 18.39
N ASN A 114 1.97 -6.02 17.59
CA ASN A 114 3.22 -5.84 16.86
C ASN A 114 4.39 -5.51 17.80
N ASP A 115 5.45 -6.31 17.67
CA ASP A 115 6.74 -6.18 18.34
C ASP A 115 7.90 -5.87 17.36
N ARG A 116 7.57 -5.59 16.09
CA ARG A 116 8.53 -5.40 14.99
C ARG A 116 8.79 -3.93 14.70
N GLU A 117 10.02 -3.60 14.31
CA GLU A 117 10.50 -2.22 14.11
C GLU A 117 10.36 -1.71 12.66
N ILE A 118 10.14 -2.63 11.71
CA ILE A 118 10.08 -2.35 10.27
C ILE A 118 8.73 -2.83 9.74
N LEU A 119 8.04 -1.97 9.01
CA LEU A 119 6.74 -2.26 8.41
C LEU A 119 6.78 -2.07 6.89
N PHE A 120 6.28 -3.05 6.16
CA PHE A 120 5.93 -2.91 4.75
C PHE A 120 4.41 -2.93 4.60
N ILE A 121 3.85 -1.98 3.84
CA ILE A 121 2.42 -2.00 3.46
C ILE A 121 2.32 -1.98 1.92
N ASN A 122 1.76 -3.05 1.35
CA ASN A 122 1.49 -3.13 -0.08
C ASN A 122 0.07 -2.67 -0.37
N ASP A 123 -0.11 -1.85 -1.41
CA ASP A 123 -1.38 -1.30 -1.90
C ASP A 123 -2.22 -0.54 -0.84
N VAL A 124 -1.57 0.39 -0.10
CA VAL A 124 -2.21 1.17 0.98
C VAL A 124 -3.41 2.01 0.52
N SER A 125 -3.44 2.42 -0.76
CA SER A 125 -4.47 3.32 -1.28
C SER A 125 -5.87 2.69 -1.25
N LEU A 126 -5.98 1.35 -1.25
CA LEU A 126 -7.25 0.64 -1.08
C LEU A 126 -7.94 0.96 0.25
N TYR A 127 -7.15 1.11 1.32
CA TYR A 127 -7.69 1.54 2.61
C TYR A 127 -8.27 2.94 2.53
N LEU A 128 -7.65 3.84 1.76
CA LEU A 128 -8.02 5.25 1.71
C LEU A 128 -9.37 5.53 1.03
N HIS A 129 -9.95 4.55 0.33
CA HIS A 129 -11.30 4.69 -0.22
C HIS A 129 -12.34 4.98 0.87
N LYS A 130 -12.27 4.29 2.02
CA LYS A 130 -13.27 4.39 3.12
C LYS A 130 -12.68 4.30 4.53
N GLY A 131 -11.40 3.99 4.67
CA GLY A 131 -10.68 3.91 5.93
C GLY A 131 -10.39 5.28 6.56
N ASP A 132 -10.00 5.24 7.84
CA ASP A 132 -9.63 6.41 8.62
C ASP A 132 -8.11 6.64 8.56
N LEU A 133 -7.71 7.77 8.00
CA LEU A 133 -6.30 8.11 7.84
C LEU A 133 -5.57 8.22 9.20
N ASN A 134 -6.25 8.65 10.27
CA ASN A 134 -5.64 8.72 11.61
C ASN A 134 -5.30 7.34 12.16
N LYS A 135 -6.07 6.32 11.78
CA LYS A 135 -5.79 4.93 12.14
C LYS A 135 -4.52 4.43 11.47
N LEU A 136 -4.35 4.73 10.18
CA LEU A 136 -3.11 4.43 9.46
C LEU A 136 -1.93 5.15 10.11
N PHE A 137 -2.07 6.41 10.52
CA PHE A 137 -1.00 7.12 11.24
C PHE A 137 -0.63 6.47 12.56
N SER A 138 -1.63 5.99 13.30
CA SER A 138 -1.39 5.22 14.53
C SER A 138 -0.60 3.95 14.25
N VAL A 139 -0.84 3.29 13.11
CA VAL A 139 -0.06 2.11 12.67
C VAL A 139 1.38 2.51 12.35
N LEU A 140 1.57 3.59 11.59
CA LEU A 140 2.89 4.05 11.17
C LEU A 140 3.75 4.55 12.33
N SER A 141 3.15 5.14 13.37
CA SER A 141 3.88 5.63 14.54
C SER A 141 4.39 4.51 15.46
N LYS A 142 3.94 3.27 15.30
CA LYS A 142 4.38 2.11 16.11
C LYS A 142 5.74 1.54 15.70
N VAL A 143 6.27 1.93 14.55
CA VAL A 143 7.51 1.38 14.00
C VAL A 143 8.52 2.49 13.76
N ASN A 144 9.78 2.16 13.52
CA ASN A 144 10.79 3.18 13.17
C ASN A 144 10.88 3.33 11.66
N THR A 145 10.82 2.21 10.93
CA THR A 145 10.88 2.18 9.46
C THR A 145 9.53 1.76 8.89
N ALA A 146 9.00 2.50 7.93
CA ALA A 146 7.82 2.08 7.18
C ALA A 146 8.00 2.33 5.69
N ILE A 147 7.72 1.33 4.87
CA ILE A 147 7.75 1.42 3.40
C ILE A 147 6.36 1.04 2.89
N LEU A 148 5.68 2.02 2.33
CA LEU A 148 4.35 1.85 1.77
C LEU A 148 4.41 2.01 0.26
N ASN A 149 3.55 1.28 -0.45
CA ASN A 149 3.19 1.65 -1.82
C ASN A 149 1.68 1.82 -1.96
N GLY A 150 1.26 2.59 -2.95
CA GLY A 150 -0.15 2.78 -3.25
C GLY A 150 -0.37 3.35 -4.65
N TYR A 151 -1.58 3.19 -5.15
CA TYR A 151 -1.96 3.76 -6.44
C TYR A 151 -2.05 5.29 -6.35
N TYR A 152 -1.44 5.95 -7.33
CA TYR A 152 -1.58 7.39 -7.58
C TYR A 152 -1.50 7.63 -9.08
N GLY A 153 -2.64 7.86 -9.73
CA GLY A 153 -2.72 7.92 -11.19
C GLY A 153 -4.12 8.27 -11.69
N LYS A 154 -4.32 8.17 -13.01
CA LYS A 154 -5.57 8.48 -13.70
C LYS A 154 -6.25 7.25 -14.33
N LEU A 155 -5.54 6.14 -14.54
CA LEU A 155 -6.09 4.97 -15.27
C LEU A 155 -7.29 4.30 -14.57
N LEU A 156 -7.40 4.44 -13.25
CA LEU A 156 -8.51 3.93 -12.45
C LEU A 156 -9.48 5.04 -12.00
N ASN A 157 -9.67 6.11 -12.79
CA ASN A 157 -10.56 7.21 -12.41
C ASN A 157 -12.05 6.91 -12.58
N ASN A 158 -12.41 5.89 -13.37
CA ASN A 158 -13.82 5.50 -13.49
C ASN A 158 -14.25 4.71 -12.25
N ASP A 159 -14.89 5.41 -11.31
CA ASP A 159 -15.43 4.83 -10.08
C ASP A 159 -16.96 4.85 -10.03
N LEU A 160 -17.61 4.97 -11.19
CA LEU A 160 -19.07 5.02 -11.33
C LEU A 160 -19.72 6.14 -10.51
N ASN A 161 -19.03 7.29 -10.40
CA ASN A 161 -19.46 8.46 -9.62
C ASN A 161 -19.62 8.18 -8.12
N SER A 162 -18.88 7.21 -7.59
CA SER A 162 -18.81 6.93 -6.16
C SER A 162 -17.95 7.94 -5.39
N GLY A 163 -17.02 8.61 -6.08
CA GLY A 163 -16.14 9.63 -5.48
C GLY A 163 -14.95 9.04 -4.72
N ILE A 164 -14.77 7.71 -4.73
CA ILE A 164 -13.63 7.07 -4.06
C ILE A 164 -12.29 7.46 -4.70
N SER A 165 -12.26 7.78 -6.00
CA SER A 165 -11.02 8.16 -6.69
C SER A 165 -10.53 9.55 -6.26
N LEU A 166 -11.46 10.51 -6.16
CA LEU A 166 -11.15 11.86 -5.65
C LEU A 166 -10.68 11.79 -4.20
N ARG A 167 -11.38 10.98 -3.40
CA ARG A 167 -11.02 10.74 -2.00
C ARG A 167 -9.63 10.07 -1.87
N GLU A 168 -9.36 9.02 -2.64
CA GLU A 168 -8.08 8.33 -2.69
C GLU A 168 -6.96 9.32 -3.01
N LYS A 169 -7.10 10.10 -4.09
CA LYS A 169 -6.11 11.11 -4.49
C LYS A 169 -5.83 12.10 -3.35
N SER A 170 -6.88 12.68 -2.77
CA SER A 170 -6.75 13.66 -1.68
C SER A 170 -6.05 13.06 -0.44
N LEU A 171 -6.40 11.83 -0.05
CA LEU A 171 -5.77 11.19 1.09
C LEU A 171 -4.35 10.68 0.82
N MET A 172 -4.03 10.30 -0.42
CA MET A 172 -2.66 9.96 -0.80
C MET A 172 -1.73 11.18 -0.66
N VAL A 173 -2.19 12.38 -1.01
CA VAL A 173 -1.45 13.64 -0.79
C VAL A 173 -1.24 13.88 0.71
N LYS A 174 -2.31 13.80 1.51
CA LYS A 174 -2.21 13.94 2.98
C LYS A 174 -1.31 12.88 3.63
N LEU A 175 -1.30 11.66 3.09
CA LEU A 175 -0.39 10.62 3.54
C LEU A 175 1.06 11.00 3.20
N ALA A 176 1.31 11.49 1.99
CA ALA A 176 2.64 11.91 1.55
C ALA A 176 3.22 13.05 2.40
N GLU A 177 2.41 14.01 2.85
CA GLU A 177 2.80 15.11 3.76
C GLU A 177 3.47 14.64 5.06
N LEU A 178 3.26 13.39 5.46
CA LEU A 178 3.77 12.84 6.72
C LEU A 178 4.91 11.84 6.50
N MET A 179 5.36 11.68 5.25
CA MET A 179 6.46 10.78 4.91
C MET A 179 7.78 11.54 4.86
N ASP A 180 8.84 10.91 5.35
CA ASP A 180 10.20 11.43 5.22
C ASP A 180 10.71 11.33 3.78
N LEU A 181 10.25 10.30 3.04
CA LEU A 181 10.63 10.07 1.65
C LEU A 181 9.41 9.77 0.79
N ILE A 182 9.30 10.48 -0.33
CA ILE A 182 8.26 10.27 -1.32
C ILE A 182 8.93 9.92 -2.64
N PHE A 183 8.43 8.86 -3.26
CA PHE A 183 8.87 8.45 -4.58
C PHE A 183 7.70 8.24 -5.51
N GLU A 184 7.88 8.56 -6.77
CA GLU A 184 6.94 8.26 -7.83
C GLU A 184 7.56 7.27 -8.82
N MET A 185 6.83 6.19 -9.09
CA MET A 185 7.20 5.19 -10.07
C MET A 185 6.56 5.51 -11.43
N LYS A 186 7.37 5.89 -12.41
CA LYS A 186 6.97 6.18 -13.78
C LYS A 186 7.76 5.28 -14.74
N ASN A 187 7.08 4.45 -15.54
CA ASN A 187 7.71 3.59 -16.55
C ASN A 187 8.90 2.77 -16.00
N PHE A 188 8.71 2.13 -14.84
CA PHE A 188 9.76 1.35 -14.13
C PHE A 188 10.98 2.17 -13.67
N LYS A 189 10.86 3.50 -13.65
CA LYS A 189 11.85 4.41 -13.08
C LYS A 189 11.29 5.02 -11.80
N LEU A 190 12.10 4.98 -10.76
CA LEU A 190 11.80 5.57 -9.47
C LEU A 190 12.38 6.98 -9.41
N LEU A 191 11.52 7.96 -9.14
CA LEU A 191 11.90 9.36 -9.00
C LEU A 191 11.60 9.79 -7.57
N LYS A 192 12.59 10.39 -6.89
CA LYS A 192 12.33 11.07 -5.61
C LYS A 192 11.61 12.38 -5.91
N ILE A 193 10.52 12.64 -5.20
CA ILE A 193 9.69 13.84 -5.37
C ILE A 193 9.39 14.48 -4.01
N ASN A 194 8.88 15.70 -4.04
CA ASN A 194 8.31 16.38 -2.88
C ASN A 194 6.78 16.36 -2.95
N VAL A 195 6.13 16.80 -1.87
CA VAL A 195 4.65 16.84 -1.78
C VAL A 195 4.09 17.80 -2.81
N GLU A 196 4.77 18.91 -3.07
CA GLU A 196 4.36 19.95 -4.02
C GLU A 196 4.24 19.41 -5.45
N ASP A 197 4.97 18.35 -5.78
CA ASP A 197 4.92 17.70 -7.10
C ASP A 197 3.63 16.88 -7.31
N LEU A 198 2.82 16.66 -6.26
CA LEU A 198 1.59 15.87 -6.31
C LEU A 198 0.34 16.70 -6.65
N ILE A 199 0.39 18.02 -6.53
CA ILE A 199 -0.77 18.92 -6.62
C ILE A 199 -1.16 19.20 -8.08
#